data_AF-A0AAU6YNF9-F1
#
_entry.id   AF-A0AAU6YNF9-F1
#
_cell.length_a   1.000
_cell.length_b   1.000
_cell.length_c   1.000
_cell.angle_alpha   90.00
_cell.angle_beta   90.00
_cell.angle_gamma   90.00
#
_symmetry.space_group_name_H-M   'P 1'
#
loop_
_entity.id
_entity.type
_entity.pdbx_description
1 polymer ?
#
loop_
_entity_poly.entity_id
_entity_poly.type
_entity_poly.pdbx_seq_one_letter_code
_entity_poly.pdbx_strand_id
1 'polypeptide(L)'
;MDIHKHFKTLWWLALLALIGYYLFSRLDKLQSGTPSWFDALAFVVWVALSIGPFYSEIELPGVKLKKEVTQLKENMSAEIASIKSSIQQSNDQRQITNIGFPLTPAPDSKLHDIGEAVKRAVSEYMSESGEPPKKNPTEKHSRDNEDIPDDAKTLFAGRYALESRIREIYRPYAQNITNRKEPINRIIRELAGLGILPQELVSPIMEIYAICSAAIHGEDTTPAKVRFVQETIPELTTALDAISANLELKRYWSSPKIRAGIDATALNCTP
;
A
#
# COMPACT_ATOMS: atom_id res chain seq x y z
N MET A 1 18.57 55.41 -23.93
CA MET A 1 18.57 55.56 -22.47
C MET A 1 17.12 55.46 -22.03
N ASP A 2 16.71 54.26 -21.61
CA ASP A 2 15.29 53.86 -21.55
C ASP A 2 14.64 54.42 -20.28
N ILE A 3 14.12 55.65 -20.37
CA ILE A 3 13.43 56.38 -19.28
C ILE A 3 12.36 55.51 -18.59
N HIS A 4 11.70 54.63 -19.34
CA HIS A 4 10.66 53.73 -18.83
C HIS A 4 11.19 52.61 -17.91
N LYS A 5 12.42 52.10 -18.14
CA LYS A 5 13.02 51.08 -17.27
C LYS A 5 13.41 51.67 -15.91
N HIS A 6 13.98 52.86 -15.91
CA HIS A 6 14.38 53.55 -14.68
C HIS A 6 13.16 53.98 -13.83
N PHE A 7 12.04 54.36 -14.47
CA PHE A 7 10.82 54.70 -13.74
C PHE A 7 10.26 53.51 -12.94
N LYS A 8 10.20 52.32 -13.55
CA LYS A 8 9.73 51.11 -12.87
C LYS A 8 10.62 50.72 -11.68
N THR A 9 11.94 50.81 -11.85
CA THR A 9 12.91 50.51 -10.79
C THR A 9 12.84 51.54 -9.66
N LEU A 10 12.71 52.83 -9.98
CA LEU A 10 12.59 53.90 -9.00
C LEU A 10 11.29 53.77 -8.20
N TRP A 11 10.18 53.44 -8.87
CA TRP A 11 8.88 53.23 -8.22
C TRP A 11 8.88 51.99 -7.33
N TRP A 12 9.49 50.90 -7.80
CA TRP A 12 9.69 49.69 -6.98
C TRP A 12 10.52 49.99 -5.73
N LEU A 13 11.61 50.76 -5.86
CA LEU A 13 12.47 51.15 -4.74
C LEU A 13 11.70 52.05 -3.75
N ALA A 14 10.91 53.00 -4.26
CA ALA A 14 10.05 53.85 -3.42
C ALA A 14 9.00 53.02 -2.65
N LEU A 15 8.38 52.02 -3.30
CA LEU A 15 7.42 51.13 -2.66
C LEU A 15 8.07 50.24 -1.59
N LEU A 16 9.27 49.73 -1.87
CA LEU A 16 10.07 48.94 -0.92
C LEU A 16 10.49 49.79 0.29
N ALA A 17 10.88 51.04 0.06
CA ALA A 17 11.23 51.99 1.12
C ALA A 17 10.01 52.40 1.96
N LEU A 18 8.85 52.59 1.35
CA LEU A 18 7.62 52.99 2.05
C LEU A 18 7.09 51.87 2.95
N ILE A 19 7.07 50.63 2.45
CA ILE A 19 6.69 49.45 3.25
C ILE A 19 7.74 49.21 4.34
N GLY A 20 9.03 49.31 4.01
CA GLY A 20 10.11 49.20 4.99
C GLY A 20 10.02 50.23 6.12
N TYR A 21 9.72 51.49 5.79
CA TYR A 21 9.53 52.56 6.77
C TYR A 21 8.32 52.31 7.67
N TYR A 22 7.19 51.86 7.09
CA TYR A 22 6.01 51.46 7.86
C TYR A 22 6.35 50.35 8.88
N LEU A 23 7.04 49.29 8.46
CA LEU A 23 7.46 48.23 9.36
C LEU A 23 8.46 48.70 10.43
N PHE A 24 9.39 49.58 10.08
CA PHE A 24 10.36 50.13 11.03
C PHE A 24 9.68 50.99 12.11
N SER A 25 8.68 51.79 11.75
CA SER A 25 7.90 52.59 12.71
C SER A 25 7.05 51.74 13.68
N ARG A 26 6.78 50.49 13.32
CA ARG A 26 5.99 49.53 14.11
C ARG A 26 6.83 48.43 14.76
N LEU A 27 8.15 48.52 14.68
CA LEU A 27 9.07 47.48 15.13
C LEU A 27 8.96 47.21 16.63
N ASP A 28 8.69 48.25 17.43
CA ASP A 28 8.43 48.13 18.87
C ASP A 28 7.23 47.23 19.18
N LYS A 29 6.16 47.29 18.37
CA LYS A 29 4.94 46.47 18.52
C LYS A 29 5.13 45.03 18.03
N LEU A 30 6.00 44.84 17.04
CA LEU A 30 6.39 43.51 16.55
C LEU A 30 7.23 42.76 17.60
N GLN A 31 8.11 43.48 18.32
CA GLN A 31 8.93 42.90 19.38
C GLN A 31 8.15 42.66 20.68
N SER A 32 7.13 43.46 20.99
CA SER A 32 6.28 43.28 22.17
C SER A 32 5.22 42.17 22.04
N GLY A 33 5.21 41.41 20.93
CA GLY A 33 4.35 40.24 20.76
C GLY A 33 2.87 40.53 20.50
N THR A 34 2.51 41.76 20.12
CA THR A 34 1.13 42.14 19.73
C THR A 34 1.04 42.64 18.27
N PRO A 35 1.57 41.88 17.28
CA PRO A 35 1.46 42.27 15.88
C PRO A 35 0.00 42.28 15.44
N SER A 36 -0.39 43.30 14.66
CA SER A 36 -1.66 43.23 13.94
C SER A 36 -1.50 42.29 12.75
N TRP A 37 -2.59 41.63 12.32
CA TRP A 37 -2.57 40.76 11.14
C TRP A 37 -2.10 41.49 9.87
N PHE A 38 -2.32 42.80 9.79
CA PHE A 38 -1.81 43.65 8.71
C PHE A 38 -0.28 43.77 8.70
N ASP A 39 0.36 43.74 9.87
CA ASP A 39 1.82 43.88 9.98
C ASP A 39 2.54 42.63 9.46
N ALA A 40 1.96 41.45 9.71
CA ALA A 40 2.44 40.18 9.17
C ALA A 40 2.34 40.13 7.64
N LEU A 41 1.22 40.61 7.08
CA LEU A 41 1.04 40.68 5.62
C LEU A 41 2.06 41.64 4.99
N ALA A 42 2.26 42.81 5.58
CA ALA A 42 3.22 43.80 5.09
C ALA A 42 4.66 43.26 5.10
N PHE A 43 5.04 42.48 6.13
CA PHE A 43 6.36 41.84 6.23
C PHE A 43 6.61 40.84 5.09
N VAL A 44 5.66 39.93 4.85
CA VAL A 44 5.79 38.89 3.80
C VAL A 44 5.93 39.53 2.42
N VAL A 45 5.10 40.55 2.13
CA VAL A 45 5.16 41.28 0.86
C VAL A 45 6.51 41.99 0.69
N TRP A 46 7.03 42.60 1.76
CA TRP A 46 8.32 43.30 1.73
C TRP A 46 9.50 42.35 1.45
N VAL A 47 9.53 41.17 2.08
CA VAL A 47 10.57 40.15 1.86
C VAL A 47 10.53 39.64 0.41
N ALA A 48 9.35 39.30 -0.10
CA ALA A 48 9.20 38.82 -1.48
C ALA A 48 9.66 39.87 -2.49
N LEU A 49 9.36 41.15 -2.26
CA LEU A 49 9.80 42.24 -3.12
C LEU A 49 11.33 42.35 -3.15
N SER A 50 12.00 42.20 -2.01
CA SER A 50 13.44 42.38 -1.85
C SER A 50 14.30 41.35 -2.57
N ILE A 51 13.76 40.17 -2.88
CA ILE A 51 14.48 39.07 -3.55
C ILE A 51 14.52 39.26 -5.08
N GLY A 52 13.57 40.03 -5.64
CA GLY A 52 13.43 40.24 -7.09
C GLY A 52 14.70 40.62 -7.88
N PRO A 53 15.53 41.59 -7.44
CA PRO A 53 16.66 42.08 -8.23
C PRO A 53 17.87 41.13 -8.26
N PHE A 54 17.92 40.12 -7.39
CA PHE A 54 19.03 39.16 -7.37
C PHE A 54 19.06 38.21 -8.58
N TYR A 55 17.99 38.17 -9.40
CA TYR A 55 17.88 37.24 -10.52
C TYR A 55 18.43 37.76 -11.86
N SER A 56 18.79 39.05 -12.00
CA SER A 56 19.03 39.65 -13.33
C SER A 56 20.45 40.14 -13.65
N GLU A 57 21.44 40.05 -12.77
CA GLU A 57 22.77 40.66 -13.01
C GLU A 57 23.95 39.78 -12.61
N ILE A 58 24.18 38.69 -13.34
CA ILE A 58 25.51 38.05 -13.37
C ILE A 58 25.90 37.74 -14.83
N GLU A 59 26.31 38.78 -15.57
CA GLU A 59 27.08 38.62 -16.81
C GLU A 59 28.31 39.55 -16.74
N LEU A 60 29.50 39.00 -16.45
CA LEU A 60 30.80 39.66 -16.58
C LEU A 60 31.79 38.76 -17.36
N PRO A 61 32.80 39.35 -18.04
CA PRO A 61 33.30 38.92 -19.34
C PRO A 61 34.59 38.09 -19.22
N GLY A 62 34.72 37.01 -19.99
CA GLY A 62 35.94 36.19 -19.91
C GLY A 62 36.02 35.11 -20.97
N VAL A 63 36.47 35.48 -22.17
CA VAL A 63 36.65 34.60 -23.34
C VAL A 63 37.65 33.43 -23.07
N LYS A 64 38.29 33.39 -21.90
CA LYS A 64 39.10 32.24 -21.43
C LYS A 64 38.26 31.08 -20.86
N LEU A 65 37.11 31.36 -20.24
CA LEU A 65 36.21 30.31 -19.74
C LEU A 65 35.59 29.50 -20.86
N LYS A 66 35.28 30.09 -22.03
CA LYS A 66 34.69 29.32 -23.14
C LYS A 66 35.60 28.19 -23.61
N LYS A 67 36.93 28.39 -23.66
CA LYS A 67 37.84 27.35 -24.16
C LYS A 67 38.00 26.20 -23.16
N GLU A 68 38.10 26.51 -21.87
CA GLU A 68 38.12 25.52 -20.79
C GLU A 68 36.75 24.84 -20.59
N VAL A 69 35.64 25.58 -20.72
CA VAL A 69 34.27 25.02 -20.67
C VAL A 69 33.99 24.15 -21.89
N THR A 70 34.54 24.43 -23.07
CA THR A 70 34.33 23.58 -24.26
C THR A 70 35.09 22.26 -24.10
N GLN A 71 36.33 22.30 -23.61
CA GLN A 71 37.09 21.08 -23.29
C GLN A 71 36.49 20.30 -22.11
N LEU A 72 36.02 21.01 -21.08
CA LEU A 72 35.30 20.38 -19.97
C LEU A 72 33.95 19.82 -20.42
N LYS A 73 33.24 20.46 -21.35
CA LYS A 73 31.99 19.96 -21.94
C LYS A 73 32.22 18.77 -22.84
N GLU A 74 33.31 18.71 -23.60
CA GLU A 74 33.68 17.52 -24.38
C GLU A 74 34.01 16.34 -23.48
N ASN A 75 34.85 16.56 -22.46
CA ASN A 75 35.20 15.53 -21.48
C ASN A 75 33.99 15.09 -20.65
N MET A 76 33.14 16.03 -20.19
CA MET A 76 31.88 15.71 -19.54
C MET A 76 30.89 15.08 -20.50
N SER A 77 30.87 15.39 -21.80
CA SER A 77 29.94 14.72 -22.72
C SER A 77 30.35 13.27 -22.99
N ALA A 78 31.67 12.99 -23.02
CA ALA A 78 32.21 11.64 -23.12
C ALA A 78 31.99 10.86 -21.81
N GLU A 79 32.21 11.49 -20.66
CA GLU A 79 31.91 10.92 -19.34
C GLU A 79 30.40 10.79 -19.08
N ILE A 80 29.57 11.73 -19.53
CA ILE A 80 28.10 11.64 -19.45
C ILE A 80 27.60 10.60 -20.44
N ALA A 81 28.23 10.40 -21.60
CA ALA A 81 27.88 9.32 -22.51
C ALA A 81 28.26 7.96 -21.93
N SER A 82 29.42 7.86 -21.26
CA SER A 82 29.82 6.63 -20.58
C SER A 82 29.02 6.39 -19.29
N ILE A 83 28.67 7.43 -18.54
CA ILE A 83 27.76 7.37 -17.38
C ILE A 83 26.34 7.08 -17.86
N LYS A 84 25.85 7.67 -18.95
CA LYS A 84 24.52 7.39 -19.52
C LYS A 84 24.45 5.96 -20.06
N SER A 85 25.50 5.48 -20.70
CA SER A 85 25.64 4.07 -21.10
C SER A 85 25.67 3.16 -19.85
N SER A 86 26.41 3.53 -18.81
CA SER A 86 26.45 2.82 -17.53
C SER A 86 25.12 2.91 -16.75
N ILE A 87 24.39 4.02 -16.88
CA ILE A 87 23.06 4.25 -16.29
C ILE A 87 22.02 3.45 -17.07
N GLN A 88 22.07 3.41 -18.40
CA GLN A 88 21.17 2.57 -19.21
C GLN A 88 21.41 1.09 -18.92
N GLN A 89 22.68 0.67 -18.81
CA GLN A 89 23.04 -0.70 -18.45
C GLN A 89 22.64 -1.03 -17.00
N SER A 90 22.78 -0.09 -16.05
CA SER A 90 22.28 -0.27 -14.69
C SER A 90 20.75 -0.12 -14.58
N ASN A 91 20.06 0.54 -15.52
CA ASN A 91 18.60 0.59 -15.57
C ASN A 91 18.01 -0.73 -16.11
N ASP A 92 18.65 -1.34 -17.11
CA ASP A 92 18.29 -2.67 -17.59
C ASP A 92 18.53 -3.73 -16.50
N GLN A 93 19.54 -3.56 -15.66
CA GLN A 93 19.77 -4.41 -14.49
C GLN A 93 18.88 -4.07 -13.27
N ARG A 94 18.34 -2.84 -13.20
CA ARG A 94 17.40 -2.39 -12.14
C ARG A 94 15.94 -2.69 -12.41
N GLN A 95 15.57 -3.21 -13.59
CA GLN A 95 14.24 -3.84 -13.77
C GLN A 95 14.02 -5.06 -12.84
N ILE A 96 15.05 -5.49 -12.11
CA ILE A 96 14.96 -6.51 -11.05
C ILE A 96 14.50 -5.91 -9.69
N THR A 97 14.31 -4.59 -9.56
CA THR A 97 14.04 -3.95 -8.25
C THR A 97 12.69 -3.26 -8.09
N ASN A 98 11.71 -3.56 -8.93
CA ASN A 98 10.32 -3.43 -8.48
C ASN A 98 9.95 -4.77 -7.81
N ILE A 99 10.36 -4.95 -6.55
CA ILE A 99 9.90 -6.05 -5.69
C ILE A 99 8.45 -5.73 -5.31
N GLY A 100 7.58 -5.66 -6.32
CA GLY A 100 6.15 -5.70 -6.14
C GLY A 100 5.81 -7.14 -5.82
N PHE A 101 5.38 -7.42 -4.59
CA PHE A 101 4.77 -8.70 -4.29
C PHE A 101 3.63 -8.92 -5.28
N PRO A 102 3.65 -10.00 -6.09
CA PRO A 102 2.58 -10.25 -7.03
C PRO A 102 1.26 -10.36 -6.25
N LEU A 103 0.29 -9.52 -6.61
CA LEU A 103 -0.99 -9.42 -5.89
C LEU A 103 -1.84 -10.68 -6.04
N THR A 104 -1.57 -11.47 -7.08
CA THR A 104 -2.19 -12.75 -7.37
C THR A 104 -1.13 -13.83 -7.60
N PRO A 105 -1.39 -15.09 -7.21
CA PRO A 105 -0.53 -16.21 -7.58
C PRO A 105 -0.32 -16.25 -9.09
N ALA A 106 0.86 -16.73 -9.50
CA ALA A 106 1.16 -16.91 -10.91
C ALA A 106 0.13 -17.86 -11.57
N PRO A 107 -0.27 -17.59 -12.83
CA PRO A 107 -1.15 -18.51 -13.55
C PRO A 107 -0.45 -19.84 -13.80
N ASP A 108 -1.23 -20.91 -13.93
CA ASP A 108 -0.74 -22.28 -14.10
C ASP A 108 0.26 -22.44 -15.26
N SER A 109 0.10 -21.66 -16.34
CA SER A 109 0.99 -21.66 -17.50
C SER A 109 2.44 -21.25 -17.18
N LYS A 110 2.66 -20.54 -16.06
CA LYS A 110 3.98 -20.09 -15.62
C LYS A 110 4.64 -21.03 -14.60
N LEU A 111 3.94 -22.05 -14.13
CA LEU A 111 4.47 -22.96 -13.10
C LEU A 111 5.68 -23.76 -13.58
N HIS A 112 5.73 -24.13 -14.87
CA HIS A 112 6.89 -24.79 -15.44
C HIS A 112 8.14 -23.90 -15.39
N ASP A 113 8.03 -22.67 -15.90
CA ASP A 113 9.12 -21.68 -15.90
C ASP A 113 9.63 -21.40 -14.47
N ILE A 114 8.70 -21.24 -13.51
CA ILE A 114 9.01 -21.03 -12.09
C ILE A 114 9.74 -22.25 -11.53
N GLY A 115 9.28 -23.47 -11.83
CA GLY A 115 9.90 -24.71 -11.39
C GLY A 115 11.34 -24.85 -11.89
N GLU A 116 11.60 -24.56 -13.16
CA GLU A 116 12.95 -24.59 -13.74
C GLU A 116 13.84 -23.48 -13.18
N ALA A 117 13.29 -22.28 -12.94
CA ALA A 117 14.02 -21.19 -12.29
C ALA A 117 14.46 -21.55 -10.86
N VAL A 118 13.58 -22.18 -10.07
CA VAL A 118 13.90 -22.69 -8.73
C VAL A 118 14.99 -23.76 -8.80
N LYS A 119 14.85 -24.77 -9.67
CA LYS A 119 15.85 -25.83 -9.83
C LYS A 119 17.24 -25.27 -10.15
N ARG A 120 17.30 -24.34 -11.11
CA ARG A 120 18.54 -23.68 -11.51
C ARG A 120 19.17 -22.91 -10.34
N ALA A 121 18.41 -22.04 -9.68
CA ALA A 121 18.90 -21.25 -8.56
C ALA A 121 19.40 -22.11 -7.39
N VAL A 122 18.67 -23.19 -7.05
CA VAL A 122 19.09 -24.15 -6.02
C VAL A 122 20.37 -24.86 -6.44
N SER A 123 20.47 -25.31 -7.69
CA SER A 123 21.67 -26.01 -8.18
C SER A 123 22.91 -25.14 -8.18
N GLU A 124 22.76 -23.85 -8.52
CA GLU A 124 23.83 -22.85 -8.51
C GLU A 124 24.30 -22.59 -7.06
N TYR A 125 23.37 -22.31 -6.14
CA TYR A 125 23.67 -22.10 -4.73
C TYR A 125 24.37 -23.31 -4.07
N MET A 126 23.90 -24.53 -4.35
CA MET A 126 24.51 -25.75 -3.83
C MET A 126 25.91 -25.98 -4.41
N SER A 127 26.12 -25.67 -5.68
CA SER A 127 27.44 -25.80 -6.34
C SER A 127 28.47 -24.81 -5.78
N GLU A 128 28.04 -23.61 -5.38
CA GLU A 128 28.90 -22.60 -4.72
C GLU A 128 29.22 -22.96 -3.26
N SER A 129 28.31 -23.66 -2.58
CA SER A 129 28.45 -24.02 -1.16
C SER A 129 29.41 -25.20 -0.92
N GLY A 130 29.94 -25.85 -1.96
CA GLY A 130 30.90 -26.95 -1.87
C GLY A 130 30.33 -28.29 -1.40
N GLU A 131 29.04 -28.36 -1.06
CA GLU A 131 28.32 -29.61 -0.81
C GLU A 131 27.72 -30.13 -2.13
N PRO A 132 28.04 -31.36 -2.56
CA PRO A 132 27.42 -31.92 -3.75
C PRO A 132 25.90 -32.02 -3.52
N PRO A 133 25.06 -31.70 -4.53
CA PRO A 133 23.64 -31.98 -4.43
C PRO A 133 23.49 -33.48 -4.17
N LYS A 134 22.94 -33.86 -3.01
CA LYS A 134 22.59 -35.26 -2.72
C LYS A 134 21.57 -35.71 -3.75
N LYS A 135 22.09 -36.30 -4.83
CA LYS A 135 21.33 -36.68 -6.01
C LYS A 135 20.81 -38.10 -5.82
N ASN A 136 19.96 -38.30 -4.82
CA ASN A 136 19.12 -39.49 -4.72
C ASN A 136 17.66 -39.02 -4.74
N PRO A 137 16.97 -39.06 -5.91
CA PRO A 137 15.53 -38.80 -6.02
C PRO A 137 14.65 -39.72 -5.14
N THR A 138 15.25 -40.74 -4.52
CA THR A 138 14.62 -41.75 -3.67
C THR A 138 14.87 -41.54 -2.17
N GLU A 139 15.75 -40.61 -1.76
CA GLU A 139 15.84 -40.22 -0.36
C GLU A 139 14.90 -39.04 -0.14
N LYS A 140 13.71 -39.34 0.40
CA LYS A 140 12.84 -38.37 1.06
C LYS A 140 13.73 -37.52 1.99
N HIS A 141 14.04 -36.28 1.62
CA HIS A 141 14.51 -35.30 2.57
C HIS A 141 13.31 -34.95 3.46
N SER A 142 13.04 -35.81 4.44
CA SER A 142 11.95 -35.66 5.39
C SER A 142 12.23 -34.49 6.31
N ARG A 143 11.91 -33.29 5.83
CA ARG A 143 10.83 -32.52 6.42
C ARG A 143 9.66 -32.60 5.45
N ASP A 144 9.18 -33.81 5.25
CA ASP A 144 7.96 -34.03 4.50
C ASP A 144 6.80 -33.40 5.30
N ASN A 145 5.64 -33.17 4.67
CA ASN A 145 4.42 -32.76 5.37
C ASN A 145 4.05 -33.67 6.58
N GLU A 146 4.68 -34.83 6.70
CA GLU A 146 4.59 -35.73 7.86
C GLU A 146 5.20 -35.16 9.16
N ASP A 147 6.21 -34.28 9.10
CA ASP A 147 6.83 -33.68 10.30
C ASP A 147 6.07 -32.47 10.86
N ILE A 148 4.93 -32.11 10.24
CA ILE A 148 4.06 -31.06 10.76
C ILE A 148 3.33 -31.60 12.00
N PRO A 149 3.43 -30.95 13.17
CA PRO A 149 2.69 -31.36 14.36
C PRO A 149 1.18 -31.48 14.08
N ASP A 150 0.53 -32.52 14.58
CA ASP A 150 -0.91 -32.73 14.36
C ASP A 150 -1.76 -31.57 14.91
N ASP A 151 -1.28 -30.89 15.94
CA ASP A 151 -1.85 -29.65 16.47
C ASP A 151 -1.87 -28.54 15.41
N ALA A 152 -0.77 -28.36 14.65
CA ALA A 152 -0.69 -27.36 13.59
C ALA A 152 -1.63 -27.71 12.42
N LYS A 153 -1.76 -28.99 12.07
CA LYS A 153 -2.75 -29.46 11.07
C LYS A 153 -4.17 -29.16 11.52
N THR A 154 -4.49 -29.44 12.79
CA THR A 154 -5.80 -29.16 13.39
C THR A 154 -6.11 -27.67 13.35
N LEU A 155 -5.18 -26.83 13.78
CA LEU A 155 -5.35 -25.37 13.80
C LEU A 155 -5.44 -24.77 12.39
N PHE A 156 -4.70 -25.34 11.42
CA PHE A 156 -4.85 -24.99 10.01
C PHE A 156 -6.26 -25.32 9.51
N ALA A 157 -6.77 -26.51 9.79
CA ALA A 157 -8.13 -26.91 9.41
C ALA A 157 -9.19 -25.99 10.03
N GLY A 158 -9.03 -25.65 11.32
CA GLY A 158 -9.90 -24.70 12.02
C GLY A 158 -9.90 -23.31 11.37
N ARG A 159 -8.73 -22.76 11.05
CA ARG A 159 -8.60 -21.49 10.34
C ARG A 159 -9.23 -21.53 8.96
N TYR A 160 -8.96 -22.59 8.19
CA TYR A 160 -9.52 -22.77 6.86
C TYR A 160 -11.04 -22.77 6.90
N ALA A 161 -11.64 -23.54 7.82
CA ALA A 161 -13.09 -23.58 8.01
C ALA A 161 -13.65 -22.19 8.33
N LEU A 162 -13.08 -21.49 9.31
CA LEU A 162 -13.50 -20.14 9.70
C LEU A 162 -13.42 -19.15 8.53
N GLU A 163 -12.25 -19.05 7.89
CA GLU A 163 -12.03 -18.11 6.79
C GLU A 163 -12.95 -18.40 5.59
N SER A 164 -13.18 -19.67 5.26
CA SER A 164 -14.00 -20.02 4.10
C SER A 164 -15.46 -19.54 4.27
N ARG A 165 -16.05 -19.73 5.46
CA ARG A 165 -17.44 -19.30 5.74
C ARG A 165 -17.56 -17.77 5.77
N ILE A 166 -16.64 -17.08 6.44
CA ILE A 166 -16.63 -15.61 6.47
C ILE A 166 -16.51 -15.04 5.06
N ARG A 167 -15.65 -15.62 4.22
CA ARG A 167 -15.48 -15.19 2.82
C ARG A 167 -16.70 -15.50 1.97
N GLU A 168 -17.40 -16.59 2.24
CA GLU A 168 -18.65 -16.93 1.58
C GLU A 168 -19.74 -15.90 1.90
N ILE A 169 -19.92 -15.57 3.19
CA ILE A 169 -20.85 -14.51 3.65
C ILE A 169 -20.50 -13.16 3.00
N TYR A 170 -19.21 -12.85 2.86
CA TYR A 170 -18.75 -11.59 2.29
C TYR A 170 -18.83 -11.52 0.76
N ARG A 171 -18.86 -12.67 0.06
CA ARG A 171 -18.78 -12.75 -1.40
C ARG A 171 -19.75 -11.82 -2.14
N PRO A 172 -21.02 -11.65 -1.73
CA PRO A 172 -21.95 -10.75 -2.41
C PRO A 172 -21.61 -9.26 -2.28
N TYR A 173 -20.80 -8.89 -1.28
CA TYR A 173 -20.45 -7.51 -0.94
C TYR A 173 -19.05 -7.11 -1.46
N ALA A 174 -18.27 -8.08 -1.94
CA ALA A 174 -16.93 -7.85 -2.46
C ALA A 174 -16.97 -6.98 -3.72
N GLN A 175 -16.45 -5.76 -3.64
CA GLN A 175 -16.45 -4.80 -4.76
C GLN A 175 -15.41 -5.10 -5.85
N ASN A 176 -14.44 -5.99 -5.59
CA ASN A 176 -13.40 -6.39 -6.55
C ASN A 176 -13.01 -7.85 -6.35
N ILE A 177 -13.58 -8.75 -7.18
CA ILE A 177 -13.30 -10.20 -7.12
C ILE A 177 -11.92 -10.54 -7.72
N THR A 178 -11.30 -9.61 -8.47
CA THR A 178 -10.32 -9.97 -9.50
C THR A 178 -8.84 -9.92 -9.09
N ASN A 179 -8.43 -9.29 -7.97
CA ASN A 179 -6.97 -9.07 -7.81
C ASN A 179 -6.36 -9.18 -6.41
N ARG A 180 -7.13 -9.31 -5.33
CA ARG A 180 -6.60 -9.70 -4.02
C ARG A 180 -7.75 -10.19 -3.16
N LYS A 181 -7.61 -11.37 -2.54
CA LYS A 181 -8.52 -11.74 -1.45
C LYS A 181 -8.34 -10.71 -0.33
N GLU A 182 -9.39 -9.96 -0.02
CA GLU A 182 -9.34 -8.96 1.06
C GLU A 182 -8.86 -9.63 2.35
N PRO A 183 -8.02 -8.94 3.15
CA PRO A 183 -7.51 -9.51 4.38
C PRO A 183 -8.68 -9.74 5.33
N ILE A 184 -8.64 -10.87 6.06
CA ILE A 184 -9.82 -11.35 6.81
C ILE A 184 -10.30 -10.34 7.84
N ASN A 185 -9.38 -9.59 8.46
CA ASN A 185 -9.69 -8.56 9.44
C ASN A 185 -10.53 -7.42 8.84
N ARG A 186 -10.29 -7.06 7.58
CA ARG A 186 -11.07 -6.05 6.86
C ARG A 186 -12.47 -6.59 6.57
N ILE A 187 -12.55 -7.83 6.08
CA ILE A 187 -13.83 -8.50 5.82
C ILE A 187 -14.70 -8.52 7.07
N ILE A 188 -14.13 -8.96 8.21
CA ILE A 188 -14.84 -9.05 9.49
C ILE A 188 -15.37 -7.67 9.91
N ARG A 189 -14.56 -6.62 9.84
CA ARG A 189 -14.98 -5.25 10.20
C ARG A 189 -16.08 -4.71 9.27
N GLU A 190 -15.98 -4.99 7.97
CA GLU A 190 -16.99 -4.55 7.00
C GLU A 190 -18.31 -5.30 7.22
N LEU A 191 -18.29 -6.62 7.41
CA LEU A 191 -19.48 -7.40 7.73
C LEU A 191 -20.15 -6.94 9.03
N ALA A 192 -19.35 -6.61 10.05
CA ALA A 192 -19.84 -6.07 11.31
C ALA A 192 -20.43 -4.65 11.14
N GLY A 193 -19.79 -3.80 10.35
CA GLY A 193 -20.29 -2.46 10.00
C GLY A 193 -21.59 -2.49 9.19
N LEU A 194 -21.80 -3.53 8.38
CA LEU A 194 -23.07 -3.79 7.67
C LEU A 194 -24.15 -4.40 8.57
N GLY A 195 -23.84 -4.72 9.83
CA GLY A 195 -24.76 -5.40 10.75
C GLY A 195 -25.07 -6.86 10.36
N ILE A 196 -24.25 -7.46 9.49
CA ILE A 196 -24.38 -8.86 9.07
C ILE A 196 -23.76 -9.78 10.11
N LEU A 197 -22.57 -9.42 10.58
CA LEU A 197 -21.89 -10.11 11.66
C LEU A 197 -22.20 -9.38 12.99
N PRO A 198 -22.70 -10.07 14.02
CA PRO A 198 -22.87 -9.49 15.35
C PRO A 198 -21.55 -8.92 15.89
N GLN A 199 -21.60 -7.73 16.48
CA GLN A 199 -20.40 -7.06 17.00
C GLN A 199 -19.71 -7.87 18.10
N GLU A 200 -20.49 -8.63 18.87
CA GLU A 200 -20.03 -9.50 19.95
C GLU A 200 -19.15 -10.66 19.44
N LEU A 201 -19.32 -11.06 18.17
CA LEU A 201 -18.54 -12.13 17.55
C LEU A 201 -17.21 -11.66 16.96
N VAL A 202 -17.01 -10.34 16.76
CA VAL A 202 -15.80 -9.80 16.12
C VAL A 202 -14.54 -10.16 16.91
N SER A 203 -14.52 -9.86 18.22
CA SER A 203 -13.33 -10.14 19.04
C SER A 203 -13.04 -11.64 19.17
N PRO A 204 -14.03 -12.51 19.48
CA PRO A 204 -13.82 -13.96 19.51
C PRO A 204 -13.28 -14.54 18.19
N ILE A 205 -13.82 -14.11 17.04
CA ILE A 205 -13.36 -14.55 15.73
C ILE A 205 -11.89 -14.15 15.50
N MET A 206 -11.53 -12.92 15.85
CA MET A 206 -10.17 -12.42 15.69
C MET A 206 -9.17 -13.15 16.58
N GLU A 207 -9.57 -13.52 17.81
CA GLU A 207 -8.73 -14.27 18.74
C GLU A 207 -8.48 -15.71 18.23
N ILE A 208 -9.54 -16.40 17.79
CA ILE A 208 -9.42 -17.74 17.19
C ILE A 208 -8.52 -17.70 15.95
N TYR A 209 -8.71 -16.68 15.10
CA TYR A 209 -7.85 -16.45 13.94
C TYR A 209 -6.37 -16.27 14.34
N ALA A 210 -6.09 -15.50 15.38
CA ALA A 210 -4.74 -15.25 15.87
C ALA A 210 -4.09 -16.53 16.41
N ILE A 211 -4.82 -17.32 17.22
CA ILE A 211 -4.35 -18.62 17.75
C ILE A 211 -3.97 -19.56 16.60
N CYS A 212 -4.82 -19.70 15.60
CA CYS A 212 -4.51 -20.58 14.48
C CYS A 212 -3.37 -20.04 13.62
N SER A 213 -3.26 -18.71 13.48
CA SER A 213 -2.20 -18.08 12.69
C SER A 213 -0.82 -18.27 13.32
N ALA A 214 -0.71 -18.18 14.65
CA ALA A 214 0.55 -18.45 15.37
C ALA A 214 1.10 -19.85 15.02
N ALA A 215 0.25 -20.88 15.08
CA ALA A 215 0.63 -22.25 14.74
C ALA A 215 1.14 -22.39 13.29
N ILE A 216 0.46 -21.75 12.35
CA ILE A 216 0.81 -21.79 10.92
C ILE A 216 2.12 -21.06 10.65
N HIS A 217 2.46 -20.05 11.45
CA HIS A 217 3.73 -19.35 11.38
C HIS A 217 4.87 -20.08 12.11
N GLY A 218 4.61 -21.27 12.66
CA GLY A 218 5.61 -22.09 13.35
C GLY A 218 5.88 -21.67 14.78
N GLU A 219 4.98 -20.88 15.38
CA GLU A 219 5.04 -20.57 16.82
C GLU A 219 4.51 -21.73 17.66
N ASP A 220 5.09 -21.91 18.85
CA ASP A 220 4.65 -22.95 19.78
C ASP A 220 3.21 -22.74 20.23
N THR A 221 2.39 -23.78 20.10
CA THR A 221 1.00 -23.80 20.57
C THR A 221 0.83 -24.67 21.80
N THR A 222 0.02 -24.20 22.75
CA THR A 222 -0.28 -24.99 23.93
C THR A 222 -1.45 -25.95 23.66
N PRO A 223 -1.49 -27.13 24.30
CA PRO A 223 -2.62 -28.06 24.18
C PRO A 223 -3.97 -27.47 24.60
N ALA A 224 -3.96 -26.42 25.42
CA ALA A 224 -5.17 -25.69 25.81
C ALA A 224 -5.72 -24.86 24.65
N LYS A 225 -4.86 -24.16 23.90
CA LYS A 225 -5.25 -23.40 22.71
C LYS A 225 -5.80 -24.32 21.61
N VAL A 226 -5.18 -25.48 21.42
CA VAL A 226 -5.63 -26.47 20.43
C VAL A 226 -7.03 -26.98 20.78
N ARG A 227 -7.25 -27.44 22.02
CA ARG A 227 -8.56 -27.89 22.49
C ARG A 227 -9.63 -26.81 22.38
N PHE A 228 -9.30 -25.59 22.81
CA PHE A 228 -10.21 -24.45 22.69
C PHE A 228 -10.68 -24.24 21.25
N VAL A 229 -9.77 -24.28 20.27
CA VAL A 229 -10.14 -24.15 18.84
C VAL A 229 -10.96 -25.34 18.36
N GLN A 230 -10.60 -26.57 18.74
CA GLN A 230 -11.35 -27.78 18.37
C GLN A 230 -12.80 -27.75 18.87
N GLU A 231 -13.02 -27.22 20.07
CA GLU A 231 -14.35 -27.12 20.68
C GLU A 231 -15.15 -25.94 20.10
N THR A 232 -14.49 -24.80 19.86
CA THR A 232 -15.18 -23.54 19.50
C THR A 232 -15.47 -23.41 18.01
N ILE A 233 -14.61 -23.93 17.13
CA ILE A 233 -14.81 -23.81 15.68
C ILE A 233 -16.13 -24.43 15.19
N PRO A 234 -16.52 -25.65 15.62
CA PRO A 234 -17.80 -26.24 15.19
C PRO A 234 -19.00 -25.36 15.56
N GLU A 235 -19.03 -24.82 16.78
CA GLU A 235 -20.11 -23.94 17.23
C GLU A 235 -20.12 -22.63 16.43
N LEU A 236 -18.96 -22.00 16.26
CA LEU A 236 -18.82 -20.76 15.53
C LEU A 236 -19.19 -20.91 14.04
N THR A 237 -18.74 -21.99 13.39
CA THR A 237 -19.11 -22.26 11.99
C THR A 237 -20.61 -22.52 11.83
N THR A 238 -21.24 -23.21 12.78
CA THR A 238 -22.71 -23.37 12.82
C THR A 238 -23.42 -22.02 12.89
N ALA A 239 -22.94 -21.10 13.73
CA ALA A 239 -23.50 -19.75 13.82
C ALA A 239 -23.32 -18.95 12.51
N LEU A 240 -22.15 -19.06 11.86
CA LEU A 240 -21.89 -18.41 10.57
C LEU A 240 -22.76 -18.99 9.44
N ASP A 241 -22.97 -20.30 9.42
CA ASP A 241 -23.85 -20.96 8.45
C ASP A 241 -25.31 -20.50 8.64
N ALA A 242 -25.77 -20.34 9.89
CA ALA A 242 -27.09 -19.78 10.19
C ALA A 242 -27.24 -18.32 9.73
N ILE A 243 -26.19 -17.49 9.89
CA ILE A 243 -26.16 -16.12 9.37
C ILE A 243 -26.28 -16.14 7.84
N SER A 244 -25.48 -16.97 7.17
CA SER A 244 -25.50 -17.12 5.70
C SER A 244 -26.90 -17.52 5.20
N ALA A 245 -27.51 -18.54 5.81
CA ALA A 245 -28.85 -19.00 5.46
C ALA A 245 -29.92 -17.91 5.64
N ASN A 246 -29.85 -17.13 6.72
CA ASN A 246 -30.77 -16.02 6.96
C ASN A 246 -30.63 -14.91 5.90
N LEU A 247 -29.40 -14.59 5.48
CA LEU A 247 -29.16 -13.63 4.39
C LEU A 247 -29.75 -14.11 3.06
N GLU A 248 -29.55 -15.37 2.70
CA GLU A 248 -30.11 -15.94 1.48
C GLU A 248 -31.65 -15.92 1.50
N LEU A 249 -32.27 -16.25 2.64
CA LEU A 249 -33.71 -16.11 2.83
C LEU A 249 -34.16 -14.64 2.65
N LYS A 250 -33.51 -13.68 3.32
CA LYS A 250 -33.84 -12.25 3.16
C LYS A 250 -33.73 -11.78 1.72
N ARG A 251 -32.70 -12.23 0.98
CA ARG A 251 -32.51 -11.90 -0.45
C ARG A 251 -33.61 -12.50 -1.32
N TYR A 252 -33.99 -13.75 -1.05
CA TYR A 252 -35.10 -14.41 -1.74
C TYR A 252 -36.41 -13.62 -1.58
N TRP A 253 -36.78 -13.26 -0.34
CA TRP A 253 -38.01 -12.50 -0.06
C TRP A 253 -37.95 -11.04 -0.54
N SER A 254 -36.77 -10.44 -0.64
CA SER A 254 -36.59 -9.07 -1.14
C SER A 254 -36.53 -8.97 -2.66
N SER A 255 -36.61 -10.10 -3.38
CA SER A 255 -36.50 -10.13 -4.83
C SER A 255 -37.77 -9.55 -5.50
N PRO A 256 -37.65 -8.59 -6.45
CA PRO A 256 -38.80 -7.94 -7.09
C PRO A 256 -39.80 -8.90 -7.75
N LYS A 257 -39.30 -10.04 -8.26
CA LYS A 257 -40.10 -11.09 -8.89
C LYS A 257 -41.10 -11.76 -7.93
N ILE A 258 -40.73 -11.93 -6.66
CA ILE A 258 -41.61 -12.49 -5.63
C ILE A 258 -42.62 -11.43 -5.18
N ARG A 259 -42.18 -10.18 -5.00
CA ARG A 259 -43.04 -9.06 -4.62
C ARG A 259 -44.18 -8.84 -5.63
N ALA A 260 -43.86 -8.88 -6.94
CA ALA A 260 -44.86 -8.81 -8.00
C ALA A 260 -45.82 -10.02 -8.04
N GLY A 261 -45.34 -11.23 -7.70
CA GLY A 261 -46.16 -12.44 -7.65
C GLY A 261 -47.15 -12.46 -6.47
N ILE A 262 -46.76 -11.92 -5.32
CA ILE A 262 -47.63 -11.79 -4.14
C ILE A 262 -48.68 -10.70 -4.38
N ASP A 263 -48.29 -9.54 -4.92
CA ASP A 263 -49.25 -8.46 -5.24
C ASP A 263 -50.29 -8.89 -6.28
N ALA A 264 -49.88 -9.68 -7.29
CA ALA A 264 -50.80 -10.23 -8.30
C ALA A 264 -51.76 -11.30 -7.74
N THR A 265 -51.35 -12.03 -6.70
CA THR A 265 -52.21 -13.06 -6.07
C THR A 265 -53.15 -12.44 -5.03
N ALA A 266 -52.71 -11.40 -4.32
CA ALA A 266 -53.54 -10.66 -3.36
C ALA A 266 -54.66 -9.83 -4.03
N LEU A 267 -54.47 -9.41 -5.29
CA LEU A 267 -55.50 -8.71 -6.08
C LEU A 267 -56.60 -9.63 -6.63
N ASN A 268 -56.43 -10.96 -6.58
CA ASN A 268 -57.42 -11.94 -7.05
C ASN A 268 -58.18 -12.65 -5.91
N CYS A 269 -57.98 -12.22 -4.66
CA CYS A 269 -58.70 -12.71 -3.49
C CYS A 269 -59.48 -11.58 -2.81
N THR A 270 -60.40 -10.97 -3.55
CA THR A 270 -61.55 -10.25 -2.96
C THR A 270 -62.82 -10.89 -3.51
N PRO A 271 -63.77 -11.31 -2.64
CA PRO A 271 -65.01 -11.97 -3.06
C PRO A 271 -65.95 -11.06 -3.85
#